data_AF-A0A9D6ZH71-F1
#
_entry.id   AF-A0A9D6ZH71-F1
#
_cell.length_a   1.000
_cell.length_b   1.000
_cell.length_c   1.000
_cell.angle_alpha   90.00
_cell.angle_beta   90.00
_cell.angle_gamma   90.00
#
_symmetry.space_group_name_H-M   'P 1'
#
loop_
_entity.id
_entity.type
_entity.pdbx_description
1 polymer ?
#
loop_
_entity_poly.entity_id
_entity_poly.type
_entity_poly.pdbx_seq_one_letter_code
_entity_poly.pdbx_strand_id
1 'polypeptide(L)' 'GQILDGIDVRRLFVDGNEICAILDFRIRINIVDITRVVLWAIVEDGKIVSIEAFFDATEYSQMFPEREG' A
#
# COMPACT_ATOMS: atom_id res chain seq x y z
N GLY A 1 -2.39 14.22 12.96
CA GLY A 1 -1.42 13.12 12.82
C GLY A 1 -2.03 12.04 11.96
N GLN A 2 -2.10 12.29 10.65
CA GLN A 2 -2.55 11.30 9.69
C GLN A 2 -1.31 10.90 8.90
N ILE A 3 -0.94 9.62 8.98
CA ILE A 3 0.27 9.10 8.32
C ILE A 3 0.04 9.05 6.81
N LEU A 4 -1.18 8.74 6.36
CA LEU A 4 -1.56 8.73 4.96
C LEU A 4 -2.36 9.99 4.60
N ASP A 5 -1.82 10.79 3.68
CA ASP A 5 -2.36 12.06 3.20
C ASP A 5 -3.16 11.88 1.89
N GLY A 6 -2.93 10.79 1.16
CA GLY A 6 -3.69 10.47 -0.04
C GLY A 6 -3.22 9.19 -0.74
N ILE A 7 -4.06 8.71 -1.67
CA ILE A 7 -3.78 7.58 -2.55
C ILE A 7 -4.11 8.01 -3.97
N ASP A 8 -3.16 7.83 -4.88
CA ASP A 8 -3.39 8.04 -6.31
C ASP A 8 -3.29 6.68 -7.03
N VAL A 9 -4.35 6.31 -7.76
CA VAL A 9 -4.38 5.08 -8.55
C VAL A 9 -3.67 5.32 -9.87
N ARG A 10 -2.54 4.65 -10.10
CA ARG A 10 -1.79 4.77 -11.36
C ARG A 10 -2.35 3.84 -12.42
N ARG A 11 -2.67 2.61 -12.00
CA ARG A 11 -3.26 1.59 -12.87
C ARG A 11 -3.99 0.54 -12.04
N LEU A 12 -5.02 -0.03 -12.62
CA LEU A 12 -5.78 -1.14 -12.07
C LEU A 12 -5.95 -2.20 -13.14
N PHE A 13 -5.65 -3.44 -12.79
CA PHE A 13 -5.82 -4.63 -13.60
C PHE A 13 -6.79 -5.56 -12.91
N VAL A 14 -7.59 -6.25 -13.71
CA VAL A 14 -8.52 -7.28 -13.23
C VAL A 14 -8.29 -8.51 -14.09
N ASP A 15 -8.08 -9.64 -13.43
CA ASP A 15 -8.01 -10.95 -14.06
C ASP A 15 -8.86 -11.94 -13.25
N GLY A 16 -10.02 -12.32 -13.79
CA GLY A 16 -10.98 -13.14 -13.06
C GLY A 16 -11.41 -12.51 -11.74
N ASN A 17 -11.11 -13.18 -10.63
CA ASN A 17 -11.37 -12.73 -9.27
C ASN A 17 -10.19 -11.98 -8.62
N GLU A 18 -9.10 -11.78 -9.35
CA GLU A 18 -7.92 -11.08 -8.87
C GLU A 18 -7.92 -9.62 -9.33
N ILE A 19 -7.57 -8.72 -8.42
CA ILE A 19 -7.40 -7.29 -8.68
C ILE A 19 -5.97 -6.91 -8.33
N CYS A 20 -5.27 -6.28 -9.27
CA CYS A 20 -3.94 -5.72 -9.04
C CYS A 20 -3.99 -4.20 -9.27
N ALA A 21 -3.70 -3.43 -8.23
CA ALA A 21 -3.67 -1.97 -8.27
C ALA A 21 -2.26 -1.44 -8.01
N ILE A 22 -1.74 -0.64 -8.93
CA ILE A 22 -0.49 0.10 -8.76
C ILE A 22 -0.85 1.50 -8.26
N LEU A 23 -0.34 1.86 -7.07
CA LEU A 23 -0.74 3.03 -6.31
C LEU A 23 0.48 3.87 -5.93
N ASP A 24 0.28 5.19 -5.84
CA ASP A 24 1.17 6.09 -5.13
C ASP A 24 0.51 6.47 -3.78
N PHE A 25 1.15 6.09 -2.67
CA PHE A 25 0.74 6.50 -1.32
C PHE A 25 1.47 7.77 -0.94
N ARG A 26 0.72 8.84 -0.67
CA ARG A 26 1.26 10.09 -0.13
C ARG A 26 1.27 9.99 1.38
N ILE A 27 2.44 9.87 1.97
CA ILE A 27 2.64 9.67 3.40
C ILE A 27 3.24 10.95 4.00
N ARG A 28 2.78 11.33 5.20
CA ARG A 28 3.26 12.51 5.92
C ARG A 28 3.76 12.10 7.31
N ILE A 29 5.05 11.83 7.41
CA ILE A 29 5.75 11.57 8.67
C ILE A 29 6.96 12.51 8.73
N ASN A 30 6.77 13.69 9.34
CA ASN A 30 7.74 14.82 9.43
C ASN A 30 8.17 15.44 8.09
N ILE A 31 8.32 14.65 7.03
CA ILE A 31 8.44 15.02 5.62
C ILE A 31 7.28 14.40 4.82
N VAL A 32 6.98 14.96 3.65
CA VAL A 32 6.05 14.34 2.68
C VAL A 32 6.86 13.40 1.82
N ASP A 33 6.46 12.13 1.77
CA ASP A 33 7.07 11.11 0.93
C ASP A 33 6.01 10.39 0.09
N ILE A 34 6.44 9.82 -1.04
CA ILE A 34 5.59 9.06 -1.96
C ILE A 34 6.10 7.63 -2.03
N THR A 35 5.37 6.71 -1.41
CA THR A 35 5.67 5.27 -1.49
C THR A 35 4.87 4.64 -2.62
N ARG A 36 5.57 3.92 -3.50
CA ARG A 36 4.96 3.11 -4.56
C ARG A 36 4.53 1.77 -3.99
N VAL A 37 3.24 1.44 -4.16
CA VAL A 37 2.66 0.22 -3.62
C VAL A 37 1.92 -0.53 -4.73
N VAL A 38 2.07 -1.84 -4.76
CA VAL A 38 1.16 -2.73 -5.49
C VAL A 38 0.24 -3.38 -4.46
N LEU A 39 -1.07 -3.21 -4.62
CA LEU A 39 -2.07 -4.00 -3.90
C LEU A 39 -2.57 -5.12 -4.79
N TRP A 40 -2.49 -6.35 -4.29
CA TRP A 40 -3.09 -7.52 -4.92
C TRP A 40 -4.21 -8.04 -4.03
N ALA A 41 -5.41 -8.16 -4.57
CA ALA A 41 -6.59 -8.58 -3.83
C ALA A 41 -7.32 -9.71 -4.56
N ILE A 42 -7.91 -10.63 -3.79
CA ILE A 42 -8.80 -11.67 -4.29
C ILE A 42 -10.23 -11.31 -3.88
N VAL A 43 -11.18 -11.39 -4.81
CA VAL A 43 -12.59 -11.05 -4.61
C VAL A 43 -13.49 -12.26 -4.84
N GLU A 44 -14.22 -12.69 -3.81
CA GLU A 44 -15.23 -13.75 -3.92
C GLU A 44 -16.61 -13.18 -3.53
N ASP A 45 -17.65 -13.51 -4.30
CA ASP A 45 -19.02 -13.02 -4.11
C ASP A 45 -19.10 -11.48 -3.90
N GLY A 46 -18.28 -10.75 -4.66
CA GLY A 46 -18.21 -9.28 -4.61
C GLY A 46 -17.51 -8.71 -3.37
N LYS A 47 -16.83 -9.54 -2.57
CA LYS A 47 -16.09 -9.12 -1.37
C LYS A 47 -14.61 -9.45 -1.48
N ILE A 48 -13.76 -8.54 -1.03
CA ILE A 48 -12.32 -8.82 -0.89
C ILE A 48 -12.15 -9.87 0.22
N VAL A 49 -11.60 -11.03 -0.12
CA VAL A 49 -11.31 -12.14 0.82
C VAL A 49 -9.82 -12.24 1.15
N SER A 50 -8.95 -11.66 0.33
CA SER A 50 -7.50 -11.54 0.58
C SER A 50 -7.00 -10.21 0.03
N ILE A 51 -6.03 -9.60 0.72
CA ILE A 51 -5.30 -8.42 0.24
C ILE A 51 -3.85 -8.48 0.71
N GLU A 52 -2.93 -8.23 -0.22
CA GLU A 52 -1.50 -8.14 0.03
C GLU A 52 -0.94 -6.85 -0.57
N ALA A 53 0.08 -6.28 0.09
CA ALA A 53 0.75 -5.07 -0.35
C ALA A 53 2.24 -5.35 -0.58
N PHE A 54 2.72 -5.04 -1.79
CA PHE A 54 4.13 -5.11 -2.14
C PHE A 54 4.67 -3.69 -2.29
N PHE A 55 5.70 -3.36 -1.52
CA PHE A 55 6.34 -2.05 -1.55
C PHE A 55 7.77 -2.15 -1.02
N ASP A 56 8.59 -1.12 -1.31
CA ASP A 56 9.92 -1.00 -0.72
C ASP A 56 9.79 -0.50 0.73
N ALA A 57 10.08 -1.38 1.68
CA ALA A 57 10.00 -1.09 3.11
C ALA A 57 11.31 -0.51 3.68
N THR A 58 12.34 -0.29 2.85
CA THR A 58 13.66 0.17 3.29
C THR A 58 13.61 1.50 4.04
N GLU A 59 12.77 2.43 3.61
CA GLU A 59 12.59 3.72 4.28
C GLU A 59 11.79 3.59 5.58
N TYR A 60 10.86 2.63 5.63
CA TYR A 60 10.03 2.38 6.81
C TYR A 60 10.83 1.78 7.98
N SER A 61 11.82 0.92 7.71
CA SER A 61 12.67 0.34 8.76
C SER A 61 13.52 1.40 9.49
N GLN A 62 13.82 2.52 8.83
CA GLN A 62 14.51 3.65 9.44
C GLN A 62 13.58 4.53 10.29
N MET A 63 12.30 4.61 9.93
CA MET A 63 11.30 5.42 10.64
C MET A 63 10.80 4.76 11.94
N PHE A 64 10.88 3.43 12.02
CA PHE A 64 10.49 2.66 13.19
C PHE A 64 11.66 1.76 13.60
N PRO A 65 12.74 2.31 14.22
CA PRO A 65 13.77 1.47 14.82
C PRO A 65 13.08 0.49 15.76
N GLU A 66 13.43 -0.79 15.61
CA GLU A 66 12.80 -1.91 16.31
C GLU A 66 12.44 -1.53 17.74
N ARG A 67 11.16 -1.65 18.10
CA ARG A 67 10.81 -1.69 19.52
C ARG A 67 11.49 -2.94 20.05
N GLU A 68 12.59 -2.76 20.77
CA GLU A 68 13.22 -3.82 21.56
C GLU A 68 12.10 -4.52 22.34
N GLY A 69 11.90 -5.81 22.02
CA GLY A 69 11.01 -6.70 22.75
C GLY A 69 11.64 -7.18 24.04
#